data_AF-A0A821YZR7-F1
#
_entry.id   AF-A0A821YZR7-F1
#
_cell.length_a   1.000
_cell.length_b   1.000
_cell.length_c   1.000
_cell.angle_alpha   90.00
_cell.angle_beta   90.00
_cell.angle_gamma   90.00
#
_symmetry.space_group_name_H-M   'P 1'
#
loop_
_entity.id
_entity.type
_entity.pdbx_description
1 polymer ?
#
loop_
_entity_poly.entity_id
_entity_poly.type
_entity_poly.pdbx_seq_one_letter_code
_entity_poly.pdbx_strand_id
1 'polypeptide(L)'
;HGEAYGISKYLTVHSNDENNNAALYRPTVHYAYLPSDSTINSLVEFRMHNYQLQPKLRILNNEITQGADEVGVLLLGGRYV
;
A
#
# COMPACT_ATOMS: atom_id res chain seq x y z
N HIS A 1 -4.49 -1.35 2.99
CA HIS A 1 -4.10 -2.77 3.06
C HIS A 1 -3.84 -3.11 4.54
N GLY A 2 -4.04 -4.38 4.95
CA GLY A 2 -4.08 -4.74 6.38
C GLY A 2 -2.74 -4.68 7.12
N GLU A 3 -1.65 -4.92 6.40
CA GLU A 3 -0.26 -4.74 6.82
C GLU A 3 0.07 -3.29 7.20
N ALA A 4 -0.57 -2.28 6.59
CA ALA A 4 -0.34 -0.88 6.97
C ALA A 4 -0.67 -0.63 8.45
N TYR A 5 -1.78 -1.21 8.93
CA TYR A 5 -2.11 -1.21 10.35
C TYR A 5 -1.23 -2.19 11.14
N GLY A 6 -1.09 -3.42 10.65
CA GLY A 6 -0.37 -4.49 11.34
C GLY A 6 1.09 -4.14 11.66
N ILE A 7 1.84 -3.66 10.66
CA ILE A 7 3.25 -3.29 10.78
C ILE A 7 3.39 -2.05 11.66
N SER A 8 2.57 -1.02 11.46
CA SER A 8 2.61 0.20 12.30
C SER A 8 2.34 -0.14 13.78
N LYS A 9 1.37 -1.02 14.05
CA LYS A 9 1.10 -1.52 15.40
C LYS A 9 2.26 -2.34 15.96
N TYR A 10 2.79 -3.28 15.18
CA TYR A 10 3.87 -4.16 15.61
C TYR A 10 5.15 -3.40 15.95
N LEU A 11 5.48 -2.37 15.16
CA LEU A 11 6.66 -1.52 15.37
C LEU A 11 6.42 -0.37 16.36
N THR A 12 5.31 -0.38 17.11
CA THR A 12 5.06 0.62 18.14
C THR A 12 5.94 0.36 19.37
N VAL A 13 6.68 1.37 19.81
CA VAL A 13 7.35 1.37 21.11
C VAL A 13 6.43 2.02 22.13
N HIS A 14 6.15 1.31 23.22
CA HIS A 14 5.33 1.79 24.32
C HIS A 14 6.19 2.22 25.51
N SER A 15 5.62 3.03 26.39
CA SER A 15 6.23 3.37 27.68
C SER A 15 6.41 2.13 28.56
N ASN A 16 7.48 2.10 29.35
CA ASN A 16 7.75 1.06 30.35
C ASN A 16 7.06 1.33 31.68
N ASP A 17 6.30 2.43 31.81
CA ASP A 17 5.51 2.75 33.00
C ASP A 17 4.30 1.81 33.07
N GLU A 18 4.26 0.98 34.12
CA GLU A 18 3.19 0.00 34.36
C GLU A 18 1.80 0.64 34.49
N ASN A 19 1.73 1.94 34.84
CA ASN A 19 0.48 2.69 34.94
C ASN A 19 0.12 3.45 33.66
N ASN A 20 0.98 3.43 32.64
CA ASN A 20 0.81 4.25 31.43
C ASN A 20 1.30 3.54 30.16
N ASN A 21 0.37 3.03 29.36
CA ASN A 21 0.64 2.34 28.09
C ASN A 21 0.77 3.30 26.87
N ALA A 22 1.26 4.52 27.07
CA ALA A 22 1.43 5.50 26.01
C ALA A 22 2.40 5.01 24.91
N ALA A 23 2.04 5.23 23.64
CA ALA A 23 2.93 4.97 22.51
C ALA A 23 3.98 6.10 22.40
N LEU A 24 5.25 5.76 22.55
CA LEU A 24 6.39 6.69 22.47
C LEU A 24 6.87 6.88 21.03
N TYR A 25 6.81 5.82 20.22
CA TYR A 25 7.18 5.84 18.81
C TYR A 25 6.27 4.90 18.01
N ARG A 26 5.86 5.33 16.83
CA ARG A 26 5.12 4.51 15.86
C ARG A 26 5.42 5.05 14.46
N PRO A 27 5.96 4.22 13.54
CA PRO A 27 6.18 4.67 12.18
C PRO A 27 4.85 4.84 11.44
N THR A 28 4.80 5.83 10.55
CA THR A 28 3.80 5.88 9.49
C THR A 28 4.07 4.73 8.53
N VAL A 29 3.04 3.92 8.28
CA VAL A 29 3.09 2.84 7.30
C VAL A 29 1.87 2.98 6.41
N HIS A 30 2.07 3.02 5.10
CA HIS A 30 1.00 3.02 4.12
C HIS A 30 1.46 2.29 2.87
N TYR A 31 0.49 1.90 2.05
CA TYR A 31 0.80 1.31 0.75
C TYR A 31 1.01 2.45 -0.26
N ALA A 32 2.05 2.35 -1.08
CA ALA A 32 2.29 3.21 -2.23
C ALA A 32 2.33 2.31 -3.46
N TYR A 33 1.22 2.25 -4.19
CA TYR A 33 1.01 1.26 -5.24
C TYR A 33 0.95 1.93 -6.61
N LEU A 34 1.87 1.52 -7.50
CA LEU A 34 1.84 1.82 -8.92
C LEU A 34 1.40 0.53 -9.65
N PRO A 35 0.11 0.40 -10.00
CA PRO A 35 -0.34 -0.77 -10.74
C PRO A 35 0.09 -0.68 -12.21
N SER A 36 -0.14 -1.76 -12.98
CA SER A 36 0.10 -1.76 -14.43
C SER A 36 -0.64 -0.63 -15.17
N ASP A 37 -0.10 -0.21 -16.31
CA ASP A 37 -0.74 0.80 -17.18
C ASP A 37 -2.19 0.46 -17.53
N SER A 38 -2.48 -0.83 -17.77
CA SER A 38 -3.86 -1.30 -18.03
C SER A 38 -4.78 -1.02 -16.85
N THR A 39 -4.32 -1.27 -15.62
CA THR A 39 -5.09 -0.98 -14.40
C THR A 39 -5.25 0.52 -14.19
N ILE A 40 -4.22 1.34 -14.45
CA ILE A 40 -4.32 2.80 -14.38
C ILE A 40 -5.43 3.29 -15.31
N ASN A 41 -5.45 2.82 -16.57
CA ASN A 41 -6.51 3.14 -17.53
C ASN A 41 -7.89 2.70 -17.03
N SER A 42 -8.02 1.49 -16.47
CA SER A 42 -9.27 1.02 -15.88
C SER A 42 -9.74 1.87 -14.69
N LEU A 43 -8.82 2.37 -13.85
CA LEU A 43 -9.17 3.25 -12.72
C LEU A 43 -9.64 4.63 -13.19
N VAL A 44 -9.01 5.17 -14.24
CA VAL A 44 -9.45 6.43 -14.86
C VAL A 44 -10.84 6.26 -15.48
N GLU A 45 -11.06 5.20 -16.26
CA GLU A 45 -12.38 4.88 -16.82
C GLU A 45 -13.43 4.71 -15.73
N PHE A 46 -13.13 3.94 -14.68
CA PHE A 46 -14.03 3.73 -13.55
C PHE A 46 -14.44 5.06 -12.90
N ARG A 47 -13.49 5.97 -12.70
CA ARG A 47 -13.77 7.33 -12.19
C ARG A 47 -14.63 8.13 -13.16
N MET A 48 -14.33 8.09 -14.46
CA MET A 48 -15.13 8.78 -15.50
C MET A 48 -16.54 8.22 -15.61
N HIS A 49 -16.72 6.94 -15.30
CA HIS A 49 -17.99 6.24 -15.26
C HIS A 49 -18.70 6.40 -13.91
N ASN A 50 -18.49 7.52 -13.21
CA ASN A 50 -19.10 7.83 -11.90
C ASN A 50 -18.94 6.71 -10.86
N TYR A 51 -17.78 6.04 -10.86
CA TYR A 51 -17.50 4.91 -9.97
C TYR A 51 -18.49 3.75 -10.14
N GLN A 52 -19.11 3.62 -11.32
CA GLN A 52 -19.81 2.42 -11.74
C GLN A 52 -18.82 1.47 -12.39
N LEU A 53 -18.81 0.23 -11.91
CA LEU A 53 -17.89 -0.79 -12.39
C LEU A 53 -18.08 -1.04 -13.89
N GLN A 54 -16.99 -1.28 -14.60
CA GLN A 54 -17.06 -1.70 -15.99
C GLN A 54 -17.88 -3.00 -16.11
N PRO A 55 -18.70 -3.15 -17.16
CA PRO A 55 -19.55 -4.35 -17.34
C PRO A 55 -18.73 -5.64 -17.55
N LYS A 56 -17.45 -5.52 -17.90
CA LYS A 56 -16.53 -6.64 -18.05
C LYS A 56 -15.22 -6.34 -17.31
N LEU A 57 -14.84 -7.25 -16.43
CA LEU A 57 -13.53 -7.28 -15.80
C LEU A 57 -12.73 -8.45 -16.33
N ARG A 58 -11.40 -8.31 -16.35
CA ARG A 58 -10.51 -9.35 -16.85
C ARG A 58 -9.15 -9.25 -16.15
N ILE A 59 -8.58 -10.40 -15.82
CA ILE A 59 -7.20 -10.53 -15.35
C ILE A 59 -6.32 -10.88 -16.55
N LEU A 60 -5.19 -10.18 -16.71
CA LEU A 60 -4.21 -10.49 -17.74
C LEU A 60 -3.49 -11.80 -17.38
N ASN A 61 -3.44 -12.74 -18.31
CA ASN A 61 -2.71 -14.01 -18.17
C ASN A 61 -1.62 -14.08 -19.26
N ASN A 62 -1.77 -14.97 -20.23
CA ASN A 62 -0.81 -15.20 -21.34
C ASN A 62 -0.68 -14.04 -22.34
N GLU A 63 -1.30 -12.90 -22.07
CA GLU A 63 -1.28 -11.71 -22.92
C GLU A 63 -0.19 -10.71 -22.50
N ILE A 64 0.41 -10.90 -21.33
CA ILE A 64 1.54 -10.08 -20.85
C ILE A 64 2.75 -10.44 -21.71
N THR A 65 3.20 -9.51 -22.55
CA THR A 65 4.34 -9.75 -23.46
C THR A 65 5.70 -9.40 -22.83
N GLN A 66 5.72 -8.51 -21.84
CA GLN A 66 6.90 -8.06 -21.11
C GLN A 66 6.51 -7.30 -19.84
N GLY A 67 7.47 -7.04 -18.95
CA GLY A 67 7.30 -6.27 -17.72
C GLY A 67 7.76 -7.03 -16.47
N ALA A 68 7.65 -6.38 -15.32
CA ALA A 68 7.94 -6.95 -14.01
C ALA A 68 7.01 -6.33 -12.96
N ASP A 69 6.87 -7.02 -11.83
CA ASP A 69 6.23 -6.48 -10.62
C ASP A 69 7.33 -6.29 -9.56
N GLU A 70 7.59 -5.04 -9.19
CA GLU A 70 8.60 -4.68 -8.20
C GLU A 70 7.92 -4.40 -6.86
N VAL A 71 7.85 -5.43 -6.01
CA VAL A 71 7.22 -5.36 -4.69
C VAL A 71 8.28 -5.33 -3.60
N GLY A 72 8.21 -4.32 -2.73
CA GLY A 72 9.15 -4.16 -1.63
C GLY A 72 8.68 -3.20 -0.54
N VAL A 73 9.59 -2.89 0.38
CA VAL A 73 9.37 -1.92 1.46
C VAL A 73 10.43 -0.81 1.35
N LEU A 74 9.99 0.44 1.45
CA LEU A 74 10.86 1.60 1.51
C LEU A 74 10.85 2.17 2.93
N LEU A 75 12.00 2.12 3.61
CA LEU A 75 12.19 2.71 4.93
C LEU A 75 12.86 4.09 4.78
N LEU A 76 12.27 5.12 5.37
CA LEU A 76 12.74 6.51 5.29
C LEU A 76 12.99 7.08 6.69
N GLY A 77 13.87 8.09 6.79
CA GLY A 77 14.14 8.82 8.04
C GLY A 77 15.31 8.28 8.88
N GLY A 78 16.14 7.40 8.32
CA GLY A 78 17.41 7.00 8.96
C GLY A 78 18.44 8.13 8.98
N ARG A 79 19.55 7.94 9.71
CA ARG A 79 20.64 8.94 9.84
C ARG A 79 21.45 9.17 8.56
N TYR A 80 21.17 8.40 7.51
CA TYR A 80 21.93 8.35 6.25
C TYR A 80 21.09 8.78 5.03
N VAL A 81 20.07 9.62 5.24
CA VAL A 81 19.48 10.44 4.17
C VAL A 81 20.09 11.83 4.19
#